data_AF-A0A0E9WK95-F1
#
_entry.id   AF-A0A0E9WK95-F1
#
_cell.length_a   1.000
_cell.length_b   1.000
_cell.length_c   1.000
_cell.angle_alpha   90.00
_cell.angle_beta   90.00
_cell.angle_gamma   90.00
#
_symmetry.space_group_name_H-M   'P 1'
#
loop_
_entity.id
_entity.type
_entity.pdbx_description
1 polymer ?
#
loop_
_entity_poly.entity_id
_entity_poly.type
_entity_poly.pdbx_seq_one_letter_code
_entity_poly.pdbx_strand_id
1 'polypeptide(L)'
;MIQCKVLKQLENLEQQKYDDEDITEDIKFLLERLGESVQDLSSFDEYSSELKSGRLEWSPVHKSEKFWRENAVRLNEKNYELLKILTRLLEVSDDPQVIAVAAHDVGEYVRHYPRGKRVIEQLAGSSW
;
A
#
# COMPACT_ATOMS: atom_id res chain seq x y z
N MET A 1 -4.66 14.56 -5.51
CA MET A 1 -6.09 14.72 -5.91
C MET A 1 -6.58 13.31 -6.21
N ILE A 2 -7.72 12.86 -5.66
CA ILE A 2 -8.23 11.46 -5.71
C ILE A 2 -7.61 10.51 -4.65
N GLN A 3 -7.64 10.90 -3.38
CA GLN A 3 -7.60 9.92 -2.29
C GLN A 3 -8.92 9.12 -2.31
N CYS A 4 -8.94 7.97 -2.99
CA CYS A 4 -9.86 6.79 -2.89
C CYS A 4 -11.38 6.98 -2.73
N LYS A 5 -11.90 8.20 -2.57
CA LYS A 5 -13.32 8.50 -2.35
C LYS A 5 -14.09 8.45 -3.65
N VAL A 6 -13.45 8.72 -4.78
CA VAL A 6 -14.09 8.67 -6.11
C VAL A 6 -14.42 7.23 -6.48
N LEU A 7 -13.52 6.26 -6.26
CA LEU A 7 -13.81 4.85 -6.53
C LEU A 7 -14.99 4.36 -5.70
N LYS A 8 -14.95 4.61 -4.38
CA LYS A 8 -16.06 4.26 -3.48
C LYS A 8 -17.37 4.96 -3.86
N GLN A 9 -17.29 6.19 -4.36
CA GLN A 9 -18.47 6.90 -4.83
C GLN A 9 -19.02 6.30 -6.13
N LEU A 10 -18.15 5.90 -7.07
CA LEU A 10 -18.54 5.22 -8.30
C LEU A 10 -19.18 3.85 -8.02
N GLU A 11 -18.65 3.08 -7.05
CA GLU A 11 -19.26 1.82 -6.59
C GLU A 11 -20.66 2.06 -6.01
N ASN A 12 -20.85 3.15 -5.26
CA ASN A 12 -22.17 3.51 -4.75
C ASN A 12 -23.13 3.96 -5.87
N LEU A 13 -22.62 4.65 -6.89
CA LEU A 13 -23.42 5.09 -8.05
C LEU A 13 -23.85 3.89 -8.89
N GLU A 14 -22.97 2.91 -9.11
CA GLU A 14 -23.30 1.67 -9.85
C GLU A 14 -24.47 0.89 -9.22
N GLN A 15 -24.63 0.95 -7.90
CA GLN A 15 -25.75 0.30 -7.19
C GLN A 15 -27.10 0.99 -7.39
N GLN A 16 -27.12 2.21 -7.94
CA GLN A 16 -28.35 2.93 -8.24
C GLN A 16 -28.93 2.51 -9.60
N LYS A 17 -30.25 2.70 -9.76
CA LYS A 17 -30.90 2.53 -11.05
C LYS A 17 -30.96 3.87 -11.77
N TYR A 18 -30.42 3.90 -12.99
CA TYR A 18 -30.57 5.00 -13.93
C TYR A 18 -31.41 4.52 -15.10
N ASP A 19 -32.33 5.36 -15.55
CA ASP A 19 -33.13 5.10 -16.75
C ASP A 19 -32.34 5.41 -18.03
N ASP A 20 -31.23 6.14 -17.89
CA ASP A 20 -30.30 6.50 -18.96
C ASP A 20 -29.20 5.43 -19.10
N GLU A 21 -29.16 4.78 -20.25
CA GLU A 21 -28.18 3.73 -20.56
C GLU A 21 -26.76 4.31 -20.68
N ASP A 22 -26.60 5.54 -21.18
CA ASP A 22 -25.29 6.19 -21.34
C ASP A 22 -24.64 6.42 -19.97
N ILE A 23 -25.42 6.82 -18.96
CA ILE A 23 -24.94 6.99 -17.58
C ILE A 23 -24.45 5.65 -17.02
N THR A 24 -25.18 4.56 -17.29
CA THR A 24 -24.80 3.23 -16.80
C THR A 24 -23.51 2.73 -17.46
N GLU A 25 -23.34 2.99 -18.76
CA GLU A 25 -22.13 2.66 -19.50
C GLU A 25 -20.92 3.48 -19.04
N ASP A 26 -21.09 4.79 -18.84
CA ASP A 26 -20.04 5.69 -18.35
C ASP A 26 -19.55 5.30 -16.94
N ILE A 27 -20.46 4.98 -16.02
CA ILE A 27 -20.09 4.54 -14.67
C ILE A 27 -19.26 3.25 -14.74
N LYS A 28 -19.66 2.27 -15.56
CA LYS A 28 -18.90 1.03 -15.75
C LYS A 28 -17.53 1.29 -16.36
N PHE A 29 -17.45 2.14 -17.38
CA PHE A 29 -16.20 2.52 -18.02
C PHE A 29 -15.24 3.18 -17.02
N LEU A 30 -15.74 4.13 -16.21
CA LEU A 30 -14.95 4.80 -15.19
C LEU A 30 -14.49 3.84 -14.09
N LEU A 31 -15.35 2.91 -13.65
CA LEU A 31 -14.99 1.88 -12.68
C LEU A 31 -13.88 0.97 -13.19
N GLU A 32 -13.96 0.53 -14.44
CA GLU A 32 -12.94 -0.31 -15.07
C GLU A 32 -11.59 0.42 -15.13
N ARG A 33 -11.56 1.61 -15.74
CA ARG A 33 -10.32 2.39 -15.90
C ARG A 33 -9.69 2.81 -14.57
N LEU A 34 -10.52 3.20 -13.60
CA LEU A 34 -10.05 3.57 -12.27
C LEU A 34 -9.57 2.34 -11.49
N GLY A 35 -10.23 1.20 -11.65
CA GLY A 35 -9.82 -0.09 -11.08
C GLY A 35 -8.46 -0.55 -11.62
N GLU A 36 -8.23 -0.47 -12.93
CA GLU A 36 -6.94 -0.73 -13.57
C GLU A 36 -5.85 0.19 -12.99
N SER A 37 -6.12 1.49 -12.94
CA SER A 37 -5.17 2.48 -12.38
C SER A 37 -4.84 2.21 -10.92
N VAL A 38 -5.82 1.79 -10.11
CA VAL A 38 -5.60 1.41 -8.71
C VAL A 38 -4.77 0.14 -8.61
N GLN A 39 -4.97 -0.84 -9.50
CA GLN A 39 -4.13 -2.04 -9.52
C GLN A 39 -2.68 -1.69 -9.83
N ASP A 40 -2.42 -0.87 -10.84
CA ASP A 40 -1.07 -0.44 -11.22
C ASP A 40 -0.37 0.32 -10.08
N LEU A 41 -1.08 1.27 -9.46
CA LEU A 41 -0.62 2.02 -8.27
C LEU A 41 -0.55 1.16 -7.00
N SER A 42 -1.04 -0.08 -7.05
CA SER A 42 -0.92 -1.07 -5.97
C SER A 42 0.12 -2.15 -6.25
N SER A 43 0.97 -1.96 -7.26
CA SER A 43 2.00 -2.92 -7.61
C SER A 43 3.14 -2.96 -6.57
N PHE A 44 3.78 -4.12 -6.44
CA PHE A 44 4.94 -4.25 -5.55
C PHE A 44 6.15 -3.45 -6.04
N ASP A 45 6.27 -3.25 -7.35
CA ASP A 45 7.37 -2.48 -7.93
C ASP A 45 7.25 -0.99 -7.60
N GLU A 46 6.02 -0.46 -7.56
CA GLU A 46 5.76 0.90 -7.08
C GLU A 46 6.14 1.04 -5.60
N TYR A 47 5.66 0.12 -4.74
CA TYR A 47 6.01 0.09 -3.31
C TYR A 47 7.53 0.02 -3.08
N SER A 48 8.22 -0.87 -3.81
CA SER A 48 9.68 -1.04 -3.75
C SER A 48 10.42 0.24 -4.17
N SER A 49 9.93 0.92 -5.20
CA SER A 49 10.53 2.16 -5.71
C SER A 49 10.33 3.32 -4.73
N GLU A 50 9.14 3.44 -4.14
CA GLU A 50 8.81 4.44 -3.14
C GLU A 50 9.69 4.27 -1.88
N LEU A 51 9.77 3.05 -1.33
CA LEU A 51 10.64 2.72 -0.20
C LEU A 51 12.10 3.12 -0.45
N LYS A 52 12.62 2.76 -1.63
CA LYS A 52 14.01 3.08 -2.02
C LYS A 52 14.26 4.56 -2.19
N SER A 53 13.23 5.33 -2.58
CA SER A 53 13.31 6.78 -2.65
C SER A 53 13.35 7.45 -1.27
N GLY A 54 12.84 6.76 -0.24
CA GLY A 54 12.70 7.25 1.12
C GLY A 54 11.54 8.25 1.32
N ARG A 55 10.71 8.47 0.29
CA ARG A 55 9.56 9.38 0.33
C ARG A 55 8.27 8.57 0.36
N LEU A 56 7.88 8.14 1.55
CA LEU A 56 6.63 7.39 1.73
C LEU A 56 5.43 8.34 1.77
N GLU A 57 4.42 8.04 0.96
CA GLU A 57 3.14 8.74 0.99
C GLU A 57 1.98 7.77 1.16
N TRP A 58 0.85 8.24 1.68
CA TRP A 58 -0.34 7.41 1.82
C TRP A 58 -0.97 7.08 0.47
N SER A 59 -0.53 5.97 -0.12
CA SER A 59 -0.98 5.41 -1.39
C SER A 59 -1.75 4.07 -1.19
N PRO A 60 -2.36 3.51 -2.26
CA PRO A 60 -3.10 2.24 -2.18
C PRO A 60 -2.27 1.04 -1.69
N VAL A 61 -0.96 0.98 -1.98
CA VAL A 61 -0.10 -0.15 -1.54
C VAL A 61 -0.09 -0.32 -0.03
N HIS A 62 -0.06 0.79 0.74
CA HIS A 62 -0.02 0.71 2.20
C HIS A 62 -1.37 0.32 2.80
N LYS A 63 -2.49 0.67 2.16
CA LYS A 63 -3.84 0.50 2.72
C LYS A 63 -4.53 -0.79 2.29
N SER A 64 -4.06 -1.42 1.23
CA SER A 64 -4.70 -2.59 0.62
C SER A 64 -4.35 -3.86 1.38
N GLU A 65 -5.33 -4.48 2.06
CA GLU A 65 -5.13 -5.79 2.70
C GLU A 65 -4.72 -6.87 1.69
N LYS A 66 -5.27 -6.81 0.47
CA LYS A 66 -4.91 -7.73 -0.61
C LYS A 66 -3.43 -7.63 -0.95
N PHE A 67 -2.90 -6.41 -1.05
CA PHE A 67 -1.48 -6.18 -1.32
C PHE A 67 -0.59 -6.86 -0.28
N TRP A 68 -0.89 -6.66 1.01
CA TRP A 68 -0.09 -7.24 2.10
C TRP A 68 -0.20 -8.76 2.17
N ARG A 69 -1.39 -9.31 1.93
CA ARG A 69 -1.59 -10.77 1.86
C ARG A 69 -0.73 -11.43 0.78
N GLU A 70 -0.56 -10.76 -0.36
CA GLU A 70 0.20 -11.28 -1.49
C GLU A 70 1.71 -11.00 -1.37
N ASN A 71 2.10 -9.84 -0.82
CA ASN A 71 3.47 -9.34 -0.93
C ASN A 71 4.26 -9.28 0.38
N ALA A 72 3.66 -9.47 1.56
CA ALA A 72 4.37 -9.36 2.84
C ALA A 72 5.63 -10.27 2.90
N VAL A 73 5.54 -11.49 2.38
CA VAL A 73 6.68 -12.43 2.34
C VAL A 73 7.82 -11.93 1.45
N ARG A 74 7.52 -11.16 0.40
CA ARG A 74 8.51 -10.64 -0.55
C ARG A 74 9.44 -9.61 0.07
N LEU A 75 9.06 -8.96 1.18
CA LEU A 75 9.96 -8.07 1.93
C LEU A 75 11.18 -8.81 2.52
N ASN A 76 11.14 -10.14 2.59
CA ASN A 76 12.25 -10.98 3.03
C ASN A 76 13.28 -11.26 1.93
N GLU A 77 12.96 -10.95 0.68
CA GLU A 77 13.85 -11.15 -0.46
C GLU A 77 15.11 -10.27 -0.34
N LYS A 78 16.15 -10.63 -1.09
CA LYS A 78 17.42 -9.88 -1.14
C LYS A 78 18.00 -9.59 0.24
N ASN A 79 17.94 -10.58 1.13
CA ASN A 79 18.42 -10.47 2.52
C ASN A 79 17.73 -9.31 3.28
N TYR A 80 16.39 -9.26 3.20
CA TYR A 80 15.56 -8.28 3.88
C TYR A 80 15.86 -6.82 3.47
N GLU A 81 16.25 -6.59 2.20
CA GLU A 81 16.66 -5.25 1.72
C GLU A 81 15.59 -4.19 1.99
N LEU A 82 14.35 -4.43 1.54
CA LEU A 82 13.25 -3.49 1.71
C LEU A 82 12.85 -3.32 3.18
N LEU A 83 12.87 -4.42 3.94
CA LEU A 83 12.53 -4.38 5.37
C LEU A 83 13.57 -3.57 6.17
N LYS A 84 14.86 -3.67 5.80
CA LYS A 84 15.95 -2.86 6.39
C LYS A 84 15.82 -1.38 6.05
N ILE A 85 15.41 -1.05 4.81
CA ILE A 85 15.13 0.33 4.42
C ILE A 85 13.95 0.87 5.26
N LEU A 86 12.88 0.09 5.38
CA LEU A 86 11.69 0.46 6.15
C LEU A 86 12.03 0.72 7.63
N THR A 87 12.80 -0.16 8.28
CA THR A 87 13.23 0.04 9.68
C THR A 87 14.17 1.24 9.81
N ARG A 88 15.05 1.47 8.83
CA ARG A 88 15.92 2.65 8.83
C ARG A 88 15.11 3.93 8.72
N LEU A 89 14.08 3.99 7.88
CA LEU A 89 13.21 5.17 7.75
C LEU A 89 12.48 5.50 9.06
N LEU A 90 12.14 4.49 9.86
CA LEU A 90 11.60 4.70 11.21
C LEU A 90 12.60 5.32 12.18
N GLU A 91 13.88 4.99 12.03
CA GLU A 91 14.94 5.45 12.93
C GLU A 91 15.49 6.84 12.57
N VAL A 92 15.61 7.15 11.27
CA VAL A 92 16.38 8.31 10.80
C VAL A 92 15.55 9.42 10.15
N SER A 93 14.27 9.17 9.86
CA SER A 93 13.42 10.19 9.23
C SER A 93 12.93 11.19 10.27
N ASP A 94 13.00 12.48 9.96
CA ASP A 94 12.37 13.55 10.73
C ASP A 94 10.96 13.90 10.21
N ASP A 95 10.55 13.31 9.07
CA ASP A 95 9.23 13.54 8.48
C ASP A 95 8.17 12.68 9.18
N PRO A 96 7.18 13.30 9.88
CA PRO A 96 6.13 12.56 10.58
C PRO A 96 5.26 11.69 9.65
N GLN A 97 5.09 12.09 8.39
CA GLN A 97 4.32 11.30 7.42
C GLN A 97 5.06 10.01 7.08
N VAL A 98 6.36 10.10 6.80
CA VAL A 98 7.19 8.94 6.48
C VAL A 98 7.24 7.97 7.66
N ILE A 99 7.41 8.48 8.89
CA ILE A 99 7.39 7.66 10.10
C ILE A 99 6.03 6.95 10.26
N ALA A 100 4.93 7.66 10.06
CA ALA A 100 3.59 7.10 10.21
C ALA A 100 3.31 5.98 9.20
N VAL A 101 3.66 6.18 7.93
CA VAL A 101 3.51 5.15 6.88
C VAL A 101 4.44 3.97 7.19
N ALA A 102 5.70 4.24 7.55
CA ALA A 102 6.65 3.17 7.83
C ALA A 102 6.23 2.30 9.03
N ALA A 103 5.69 2.92 10.08
CA ALA A 103 5.22 2.21 11.28
C ALA A 103 4.00 1.34 10.97
N HIS A 104 3.08 1.87 10.14
CA HIS A 104 1.93 1.14 9.64
C HIS A 104 2.37 -0.11 8.85
N ASP A 105 3.30 0.05 7.93
CA ASP A 105 3.78 -1.01 7.06
C ASP A 105 4.52 -2.12 7.82
N VAL A 106 5.29 -1.78 8.86
CA VAL A 106 5.85 -2.77 9.78
C VAL A 106 4.74 -3.56 10.45
N GLY A 107 3.68 -2.89 10.91
CA GLY A 107 2.50 -3.53 11.49
C GLY A 107 1.82 -4.51 10.52
N GLU A 108 1.62 -4.09 9.27
CA GLU A 108 1.01 -4.91 8.22
C GLU A 108 1.88 -6.12 7.86
N TYR A 109 3.19 -5.94 7.76
CA TYR A 109 4.14 -7.04 7.56
C TYR A 109 4.07 -8.06 8.71
N VAL A 110 4.09 -7.61 9.97
CA VAL A 110 3.99 -8.50 11.14
C VAL A 110 2.64 -9.23 11.18
N ARG A 111 1.55 -8.55 10.79
CA ARG A 111 0.21 -9.12 10.73
C ARG A 111 0.10 -10.23 9.67
N HIS A 112 0.70 -10.04 8.51
CA HIS A 112 0.57 -10.94 7.36
C HIS A 112 1.69 -11.98 7.25
N TYR A 113 2.80 -11.81 7.99
CA TYR A 113 3.88 -12.78 8.07
C TYR A 113 4.04 -13.30 9.51
N PRO A 114 3.67 -14.56 9.81
CA PRO A 114 3.66 -15.10 11.18
C PRO A 114 5.00 -15.05 11.93
N ARG A 115 6.13 -15.02 11.21
CA ARG A 115 7.48 -14.88 11.80
C ARG A 115 7.98 -13.43 11.81
N GLY A 116 7.20 -12.50 11.30
CA GLY A 116 7.61 -11.11 11.06
C GLY A 116 8.05 -10.41 12.33
N LYS A 117 7.38 -10.65 13.47
CA LYS A 117 7.79 -10.08 14.76
C LYS A 117 9.24 -10.42 15.11
N ARG A 118 9.64 -11.69 14.97
CA ARG A 118 11.02 -12.13 15.26
C ARG A 118 12.02 -11.51 14.29
N VAL A 119 11.65 -11.37 13.01
CA VAL A 119 12.50 -10.74 12.00
C VAL A 119 12.72 -9.27 12.33
N ILE A 120 11.66 -8.53 12.65
CA ILE A 120 11.75 -7.12 13.05
C ILE A 120 12.58 -6.96 14.32
N GLU A 121 12.39 -7.81 15.34
CA GLU A 121 13.21 -7.78 16.57
C GLU A 121 14.70 -7.99 16.29
N GLN A 122 15.05 -8.89 15.36
CA GLN A 122 16.44 -9.12 14.97
C GLN A 122 17.04 -7.95 14.19
N LEU A 123 16.28 -7.36 13.28
CA LEU A 123 16.73 -6.23 12.47
C LEU A 123 16.84 -4.95 13.30
N ALA A 124 15.85 -4.67 14.16
CA ALA A 124 15.88 -3.55 15.08
C ALA A 124 16.98 -3.76 16.13
N GLY A 125 17.06 -4.92 16.79
CA GLY A 125 18.05 -5.21 17.82
C GLY A 125 19.52 -5.25 17.35
N SER A 126 19.78 -5.12 16.05
CA SER A 126 21.13 -4.92 15.51
C SER A 126 21.56 -3.43 15.47
N SER A 127 20.65 -2.51 15.82
CA SER A 127 20.82 -1.05 15.70
C SER A 127 20.66 -0.29 17.04
N TRP A 128 20.47 -0.97 18.19
CA TRP A 128 20.36 -0.37 19.53
C TRP A 128 21.49 -0.78 20.47
#